data_AF-A0A7W1AGD8-F1
#
_entry.id   AF-A0A7W1AGD8-F1
#
_cell.length_a   1.000
_cell.length_b   1.000
_cell.length_c   1.000
_cell.angle_alpha   90.00
_cell.angle_beta   90.00
_cell.angle_gamma   90.00
#
_symmetry.space_group_name_H-M   'P 1'
#
loop_
_entity.id
_entity.type
_entity.pdbx_description
1 polymer ?
#
loop_
_entity_poly.entity_id
_entity_poly.type
_entity_poly.pdbx_seq_one_letter_code
_entity_poly.pdbx_strand_id
1 'polypeptide(L)' 'MSDKYAAIAVHRGRYPVRLMCAALHVSVSRFYDAQARRQGAPSARAAADERVRVAVRAAFTKSRRRYG' A
#
# COMPACT_ATOMS: atom_id res chain seq x y z
N MET A 1 3.52 -1.15 2.50
CA MET A 1 2.13 -0.85 2.91
C MET A 1 2.20 0.26 3.94
N SER A 2 1.19 1.14 4.05
CA SER A 2 1.14 2.10 5.16
C SER A 2 0.70 1.34 6.41
N ASP A 3 1.49 1.36 7.49
CA ASP A 3 1.19 0.66 8.75
C ASP A 3 -0.18 1.04 9.32
N LYS A 4 -0.61 2.29 9.05
CA LYS A 4 -1.93 2.82 9.39
C LYS A 4 -3.07 1.99 8.78
N TYR A 5 -2.96 1.56 7.52
CA TYR A 5 -4.01 0.76 6.87
C TYR A 5 -4.08 -0.66 7.42
N ALA A 6 -2.95 -1.23 7.83
CA ALA A 6 -2.92 -2.54 8.47
C ALA A 6 -3.63 -2.50 9.83
N ALA A 7 -3.36 -1.47 10.65
CA ALA A 7 -4.04 -1.28 11.93
C ALA A 7 -5.57 -1.13 11.76
N ILE A 8 -6.02 -0.32 10.80
CA ILE A 8 -7.46 -0.17 10.51
C ILE A 8 -8.09 -1.50 10.08
N ALA A 9 -7.38 -2.29 9.27
CA ALA A 9 -7.90 -3.57 8.79
C ALA A 9 -8.06 -4.60 9.93
N VAL A 10 -7.15 -4.62 10.91
CA VAL A 10 -7.21 -5.52 12.08
C VAL A 10 -8.36 -5.15 13.02
N HIS A 11 -8.63 -3.85 13.20
CA HIS A 11 -9.69 -3.37 14.09
C HIS A 11 -11.05 -3.17 13.40
N ARG A 12 -11.14 -3.46 12.10
CA ARG A 12 -12.39 -3.44 11.33
C ARG A 12 -13.38 -4.42 11.96
N GLY A 13 -14.52 -3.91 12.40
CA GLY A 13 -15.57 -4.68 13.09
C GLY A 13 -15.68 -4.38 14.58
N ARG A 14 -14.63 -3.84 15.21
CA ARG A 14 -14.69 -3.28 16.58
C ARG A 14 -14.99 -1.79 16.58
N TYR A 15 -14.48 -1.06 15.59
CA TYR A 15 -14.68 0.37 15.44
C TYR A 15 -15.13 0.75 14.02
N PRO A 16 -15.87 1.86 13.84
CA PRO A 16 -16.19 2.38 12.52
C PRO A 16 -14.93 2.80 11.75
N VAL A 17 -14.84 2.38 10.49
CA VAL A 17 -13.68 2.69 9.62
C VAL A 17 -13.47 4.20 9.46
N ARG A 18 -14.56 4.99 9.32
CA ARG A 18 -14.47 6.45 9.21
C ARG A 18 -13.81 7.10 10.43
N LEU A 19 -14.11 6.58 11.62
CA LEU A 19 -13.53 7.06 12.88
C LEU A 19 -12.02 6.77 12.93
N MET A 20 -11.62 5.54 12.61
CA MET A 20 -10.21 5.18 12.60
C MET A 20 -9.42 5.94 11.53
N CYS A 21 -10.01 6.15 10.34
CA CYS A 21 -9.40 6.95 9.29
C CYS A 21 -9.20 8.41 9.70
N ALA A 22 -10.18 9.01 10.38
CA ALA A 22 -10.06 10.36 10.93
C ALA A 22 -8.95 10.45 11.98
N ALA A 23 -8.92 9.52 12.95
CA ALA A 23 -7.90 9.49 13.99
C ALA A 23 -6.48 9.37 13.42
N LEU A 24 -6.29 8.55 12.39
CA LEU A 24 -4.99 8.30 11.77
C LEU A 24 -4.62 9.29 10.65
N HIS A 25 -5.49 10.27 10.38
CA HIS A 25 -5.35 11.26 9.31
C HIS A 25 -5.12 10.61 7.95
N VAL A 26 -5.95 9.63 7.61
CA VAL A 26 -5.92 8.94 6.31
C VAL A 26 -7.27 9.02 5.60
N SER A 27 -7.22 8.99 4.27
CA SER A 27 -8.43 9.01 3.46
C SER A 27 -9.16 7.66 3.50
N VAL A 28 -10.48 7.72 3.71
CA VAL A 28 -11.37 6.55 3.70
C VAL A 28 -11.43 5.90 2.32
N SER A 29 -11.54 6.70 1.24
CA SER A 29 -11.56 6.17 -0.13
C SER A 29 -10.25 5.47 -0.45
N ARG A 30 -9.12 6.07 -0.09
CA ARG A 30 -7.80 5.48 -0.29
C ARG A 30 -7.58 4.20 0.51
N PHE A 31 -8.19 4.08 1.70
CA PHE A 31 -8.19 2.84 2.46
C PHE A 31 -8.96 1.73 1.72
N TYR A 32 -10.17 2.01 1.24
CA TYR A 32 -10.95 1.02 0.48
C TYR A 32 -10.28 0.65 -0.85
N ASP A 33 -9.68 1.60 -1.57
CA ASP A 33 -8.90 1.33 -2.77
C ASP A 33 -7.71 0.42 -2.47
N ALA A 34 -7.00 0.66 -1.36
CA ALA A 34 -5.88 -0.18 -0.95
C ALA A 34 -6.35 -1.60 -0.59
N GLN A 35 -7.52 -1.72 0.05
CA GLN A 35 -8.12 -3.01 0.38
C GLN A 35 -8.61 -3.75 -0.87
N ALA A 36 -9.22 -3.05 -1.83
CA ALA A 36 -9.62 -3.63 -3.11
C ALA A 36 -8.42 -4.13 -3.91
N ARG A 37 -7.32 -3.36 -3.96
CA ARG A 37 -6.06 -3.79 -4.57
C ARG A 37 -5.41 -4.99 -3.87
N ARG A 38 -5.67 -5.17 -2.56
CA ARG A 38 -5.16 -6.30 -1.79
C ARG A 38 -5.96 -7.59 -2.05
N GLN A 39 -7.27 -7.46 -2.24
CA GLN A 39 -8.17 -8.60 -2.41
C GLN A 39 -8.30 -9.03 -3.88
N GLY A 40 -8.10 -8.12 -4.83
CA GLY A 40 -8.17 -8.40 -6.26
C GLY A 40 -6.85 -8.89 -6.86
N ALA A 41 -6.94 -9.56 -8.00
CA ALA A 41 -5.78 -9.82 -8.85
C ALA A 41 -5.17 -8.48 -9.30
N PRO A 42 -3.83 -8.35 -9.31
CA PRO A 42 -3.19 -7.14 -9.79
C PRO A 42 -3.61 -6.90 -11.24
N SER A 43 -4.08 -5.69 -11.54
CA SER A 43 -4.34 -5.29 -12.93
C SER A 43 -3.04 -5.39 -13.73
N ALA A 44 -3.15 -5.58 -15.06
CA ALA A 44 -1.99 -5.67 -15.93
C ALA A 44 -0.99 -4.51 -15.73
N ARG A 45 -1.51 -3.30 -15.46
CA ARG A 45 -0.71 -2.12 -15.13
C ARG A 45 -0.02 -2.24 -13.78
N ALA A 46 -0.70 -2.70 -12.73
CA ALA A 46 -0.11 -2.89 -11.41
C ALA A 46 1.00 -3.96 -11.43
N ALA A 47 0.82 -5.03 -12.23
CA ALA A 47 1.84 -6.05 -12.43
C ALA A 47 3.07 -5.49 -13.18
N ALA A 48 2.85 -4.66 -14.21
CA ALA A 48 3.93 -3.99 -14.93
C ALA A 48 4.71 -3.03 -14.01
N ASP A 49 4.02 -2.21 -13.21
CA ASP A 49 4.65 -1.31 -12.25
C ASP A 49 5.49 -2.06 -11.20
N GLU A 50 5.01 -3.22 -10.72
CA GLU A 50 5.78 -4.03 -9.78
C GLU A 50 7.06 -4.59 -10.41
N ARG A 51 7.02 -5.03 -11.68
CA ARG A 51 8.22 -5.45 -12.41
C ARG A 51 9.23 -4.31 -12.52
N VAL A 52 8.76 -3.09 -12.82
CA VAL A 52 9.62 -1.90 -12.86
C VAL A 52 10.24 -1.64 -11.49
N ARG A 53 9.45 -1.68 -10.40
CA ARG A 53 9.96 -1.47 -9.04
C ARG A 53 11.00 -2.51 -8.61
N VAL A 54 10.80 -3.77 -8.97
CA VAL A 54 11.78 -4.83 -8.71
C VAL A 54 13.08 -4.55 -9.46
N ALA A 55 13.00 -4.16 -10.74
CA ALA A 55 14.17 -3.79 -11.54
C ALA A 55 14.91 -2.58 -10.95
N VAL A 56 14.18 -1.55 -10.51
CA VAL A 56 14.75 -0.36 -9.85
C VAL A 56 15.46 -0.74 -8.53
N ARG A 57 14.83 -1.58 -7.70
CA ARG A 57 15.45 -2.06 -6.44
C ARG A 57 16.71 -2.88 -6.69
N ALA A 58 16.69 -3.74 -7.70
CA ALA A 58 17.85 -4.53 -8.10
C ALA A 58 18.98 -3.63 -8.59
N ALA A 59 18.67 -2.64 -9.44
CA ALA A 59 19.64 -1.66 -9.93
C ALA A 59 20.23 -0.82 -8.78
N PHE A 60 19.40 -0.36 -7.85
CA PHE A 60 19.82 0.41 -6.68
C PHE A 60 20.71 -0.39 -5.71
N THR A 61 20.40 -1.68 -5.53
CA THR A 61 21.22 -2.59 -4.74
C THR A 61 22.57 -2.83 -5.43
N LYS A 62 22.55 -3.03 -6.75
CA LYS A 62 23.75 -3.22 -7.58
C LYS A 62 24.64 -1.97 -7.63
N SER A 63 24.05 -0.77 -7.58
CA SER A 63 24.77 0.51 -7.58
C SER A 63 25.36 0.90 -6.20
N ARG A 64 25.34 -0.01 -5.21
CA ARG A 64 25.79 0.23 -3.83
C ARG A 64 25.14 1.48 -3.20
N ARG A 65 23.90 1.81 -3.61
CA ARG A 65 23.17 3.01 -3.13
C ARG A 65 23.89 4.34 -3.39
N ARG A 66 24.84 4.38 -4.33
CA ARG A 66 25.64 5.60 -4.60
C ARG A 66 24.88 6.66 -5.42
N TYR A 67 23.80 6.26 -6.09
CA TYR A 67 22.85 7.17 -6.71
C TYR A 67 21.45 6.80 -6.22
N GLY A 68 20.90 7.68 -5.40
CA GLY A 68 19.56 7.68 -4.85
C GLY A 68 19.08 9.11 -4.73
#